data_AF-A0A2K5DRD1-F1
#
_entry.id   AF-A0A2K5DRD1-F1
#
_cell.length_a   1.000
_cell.length_b   1.000
_cell.length_c   1.000
_cell.angle_alpha   90.00
_cell.angle_beta   90.00
_cell.angle_gamma   90.00
#
_symmetry.space_group_name_H-M   'P 1'
#
loop_
_entity.id
_entity.type
_entity.pdbx_description
1 polymer ?
#
loop_
_entity_poly.entity_id
_entity_poly.type
_entity_poly.pdbx_seq_one_letter_code
_entity_poly.pdbx_strand_id
1 'polypeptide(L)'
;MHDVRIIYQYTGRQTLALIKPDAISKAGEIIEIINKAGFTITKLKMMMLSRKEALDFHVDHQSRPFYNELIQFITTGPVIAMEILRDDAICEWKRLLGPANSGVARTDASGSIRALFGTDGIRNAAHGPDSFASAAREMELFFPSSGGCGPANTAKFTNCTCCIVKPHAVSEGLLGKILMAIRDAGFEISAMQMFNMDRVNVEEFYEVYKGVVTEYHDMVTEMYSGPCVAMEIQQNDATKTFREFCGPADPEIARHLRPGTLRAIFGKTKIQNAVHCTDLPEDGLLELINYLSSSDV
;
A
#
# COMPACT_ATOMS: atom_id res chain seq x y z
N MET A 1 -25.74 1.64 20.71
CA MET A 1 -26.37 2.52 19.68
C MET A 1 -25.37 3.03 18.64
N HIS A 2 -24.07 3.20 18.96
CA HIS A 2 -23.01 3.51 17.98
C HIS A 2 -22.71 2.33 17.03
N ASP A 3 -22.68 1.11 17.57
CA ASP A 3 -22.34 -0.13 16.84
C ASP A 3 -23.27 -0.42 15.65
N VAL A 4 -24.55 -0.04 15.76
CA VAL A 4 -25.56 -0.29 14.72
C VAL A 4 -25.35 0.62 13.51
N ARG A 5 -24.82 1.83 13.68
CA ARG A 5 -24.64 2.79 12.57
C ARG A 5 -23.47 2.43 11.65
N ILE A 6 -22.43 1.78 12.18
CA ILE A 6 -21.27 1.32 11.39
C ILE A 6 -21.69 0.21 10.42
N ILE A 7 -22.58 -0.69 10.85
CA ILE A 7 -23.10 -1.79 10.01
C ILE A 7 -23.86 -1.25 8.79
N TYR A 8 -24.60 -0.14 8.93
CA TYR A 8 -25.39 0.43 7.82
C TYR A 8 -24.57 1.20 6.77
N GLN A 9 -23.29 1.51 7.02
CA GLN A 9 -22.41 2.16 6.03
C GLN A 9 -21.66 1.16 5.14
N TYR A 10 -21.55 -0.11 5.56
CA TYR A 10 -20.88 -1.16 4.78
C TYR A 10 -21.84 -1.71 3.72
N THR A 11 -21.80 -1.14 2.52
CA THR A 11 -22.71 -1.44 1.39
C THR A 11 -22.49 -2.83 0.74
N GLY A 12 -21.72 -3.70 1.38
CA GLY A 12 -21.24 -4.97 0.82
C GLY A 12 -20.26 -4.84 -0.34
N ARG A 13 -19.94 -3.60 -0.73
CA ARG A 13 -19.02 -3.29 -1.82
C ARG A 13 -17.57 -3.14 -1.36
N GLN A 14 -17.30 -3.14 -0.06
CA GLN A 14 -15.97 -2.95 0.51
C GLN A 14 -15.61 -4.09 1.44
N THR A 15 -14.32 -4.40 1.55
CA THR A 15 -13.77 -5.38 2.49
C THR A 15 -12.32 -5.05 2.83
N LEU A 16 -11.82 -5.62 3.94
CA LEU A 16 -10.39 -5.64 4.24
C LEU A 16 -9.69 -6.69 3.38
N ALA A 17 -8.56 -6.31 2.79
CA ALA A 17 -7.52 -7.22 2.32
C ALA A 17 -6.25 -6.97 3.12
N LEU A 18 -5.67 -8.03 3.68
CA LEU A 18 -4.43 -7.93 4.46
C LEU A 18 -3.38 -8.85 3.86
N ILE A 19 -2.19 -8.32 3.56
CA ILE A 19 -1.00 -9.10 3.22
C ILE A 19 -0.22 -9.34 4.52
N LYS A 20 0.06 -10.61 4.80
CA LYS A 20 0.73 -11.08 6.02
C LYS A 20 2.26 -10.98 5.91
N PRO A 21 3.01 -11.09 7.03
CA PRO A 21 4.46 -10.89 7.03
C PRO A 21 5.23 -11.82 6.08
N ASP A 22 4.74 -13.05 5.87
CA ASP A 22 5.34 -14.04 4.97
C ASP A 22 5.27 -13.66 3.49
N ALA A 23 4.37 -12.76 3.11
CA ALA A 23 4.13 -12.36 1.71
C ALA A 23 4.41 -10.89 1.41
N ILE A 24 5.04 -10.14 2.32
CA ILE A 24 5.41 -8.73 2.09
C ILE A 24 6.33 -8.58 0.87
N SER A 25 7.29 -9.49 0.70
CA SER A 25 8.16 -9.51 -0.49
C SER A 25 7.40 -9.76 -1.81
N LYS A 26 6.14 -10.20 -1.74
CA LYS A 26 5.23 -10.48 -2.86
C LYS A 26 4.06 -9.50 -2.93
N ALA A 27 4.16 -8.37 -2.23
CA ALA A 27 3.08 -7.38 -2.18
C ALA A 27 2.71 -6.83 -3.56
N GLY A 28 3.71 -6.58 -4.41
CA GLY A 28 3.48 -6.11 -5.78
C GLY A 28 2.67 -7.09 -6.62
N GLU A 29 3.02 -8.37 -6.58
CA GLU A 29 2.27 -9.43 -7.27
C GLU A 29 0.82 -9.57 -6.76
N ILE A 30 0.62 -9.49 -5.44
CA ILE A 30 -0.72 -9.57 -4.83
C ILE A 30 -1.57 -8.36 -5.21
N ILE A 31 -1.00 -7.15 -5.20
CA ILE A 31 -1.69 -5.92 -5.64
C ILE A 31 -2.06 -6.01 -7.13
N GLU A 32 -1.20 -6.59 -7.98
CA GLU A 32 -1.56 -6.85 -9.38
C GLU A 32 -2.75 -7.81 -9.51
N ILE A 33 -2.83 -8.84 -8.66
CA ILE A 33 -3.98 -9.77 -8.64
C ILE A 33 -5.26 -9.02 -8.24
N ILE A 34 -5.19 -8.17 -7.22
CA ILE A 34 -6.31 -7.33 -6.77
C ILE A 34 -6.80 -6.42 -7.91
N ASN A 35 -5.88 -5.67 -8.53
CA ASN A 35 -6.20 -4.76 -9.64
C ASN A 35 -6.81 -5.51 -10.85
N LYS A 36 -6.21 -6.63 -11.27
CA LYS A 36 -6.69 -7.44 -12.41
C LYS A 36 -8.06 -8.06 -12.15
N ALA A 37 -8.41 -8.30 -10.89
CA ALA A 37 -9.73 -8.78 -10.51
C ALA A 37 -10.79 -7.67 -10.44
N GLY A 38 -10.45 -6.43 -10.79
CA GLY A 38 -11.38 -5.30 -10.86
C GLY A 38 -11.71 -4.69 -9.50
N PHE A 39 -10.88 -4.89 -8.49
CA PHE A 39 -10.99 -4.15 -7.23
C PHE A 39 -10.34 -2.77 -7.36
N THR A 40 -10.93 -1.79 -6.69
CA THR A 40 -10.30 -0.49 -6.44
C THR A 40 -9.74 -0.46 -5.02
N ILE A 41 -8.48 -0.07 -4.84
CA ILE A 41 -7.89 0.13 -3.52
C ILE A 41 -8.19 1.57 -3.09
N THR A 42 -8.92 1.74 -1.98
CA THR A 42 -9.34 3.07 -1.47
C THR A 42 -8.52 3.51 -0.26
N LYS A 43 -7.94 2.56 0.49
CA LYS A 43 -6.97 2.81 1.56
C LYS A 43 -5.89 1.75 1.49
N LEU A 44 -4.67 2.11 1.85
CA LEU A 44 -3.53 1.20 1.92
C LEU A 44 -2.52 1.73 2.94
N LYS A 45 -2.05 0.87 3.84
CA LYS A 45 -1.01 1.25 4.80
C LYS A 45 -0.23 0.00 5.25
N MET A 46 1.10 0.13 5.28
CA MET A 46 2.02 -0.85 5.84
C MET A 46 2.17 -0.57 7.34
N MET A 47 1.95 -1.59 8.17
CA MET A 47 1.84 -1.43 9.62
C MET A 47 2.54 -2.54 10.38
N MET A 48 2.89 -2.27 11.64
CA MET A 48 3.36 -3.26 12.60
C MET A 48 2.27 -3.48 13.66
N LEU A 49 1.77 -4.70 13.79
CA LEU A 49 0.81 -5.03 14.84
C LEU A 49 1.52 -5.26 16.17
N SER A 50 1.10 -4.52 17.20
CA SER A 50 1.38 -4.89 18.58
C SER A 50 0.67 -6.20 18.94
N ARG A 51 1.15 -6.86 20.00
CA ARG A 51 0.48 -8.06 20.51
C ARG A 51 -0.99 -7.81 20.86
N LYS A 52 -1.32 -6.63 21.40
CA LYS A 52 -2.69 -6.27 21.75
C LYS A 52 -3.56 -6.17 20.49
N GLU A 53 -3.11 -5.41 19.48
CA GLU A 53 -3.85 -5.26 18.22
C GLU A 53 -4.01 -6.60 17.50
N ALA A 54 -3.00 -7.47 17.55
CA ALA A 54 -3.10 -8.82 16.99
C ALA A 54 -4.17 -9.68 17.70
N LEU A 55 -4.28 -9.57 19.04
CA LEU A 55 -5.31 -10.27 19.81
C LEU A 55 -6.71 -9.72 19.48
N ASP A 56 -6.84 -8.41 19.37
CA ASP A 56 -8.10 -7.74 19.01
C ASP A 56 -8.52 -8.12 17.58
N PHE A 57 -7.57 -8.16 16.65
CA PHE A 57 -7.79 -8.55 15.25
C PHE A 57 -8.26 -10.01 15.10
N HIS A 58 -7.69 -10.93 15.88
CA HIS A 58 -8.01 -12.36 15.79
C HIS A 58 -8.97 -12.87 16.87
N VAL A 59 -9.80 -11.98 17.46
CA VAL A 59 -10.75 -12.33 18.53
C VAL A 59 -11.61 -13.57 18.23
N ASP A 60 -12.06 -13.75 17.00
CA ASP A 60 -12.90 -14.88 16.58
C ASP A 60 -12.16 -16.24 16.61
N HIS A 61 -10.82 -16.23 16.73
CA HIS A 61 -9.98 -17.41 16.75
C HIS A 61 -9.48 -17.79 18.16
N GLN A 62 -9.87 -17.07 19.22
CA GLN A 62 -9.33 -17.27 20.58
C GLN A 62 -9.44 -18.70 21.12
N SER A 63 -10.45 -19.46 20.70
CA SER A 63 -10.67 -20.85 21.12
C SER A 63 -9.93 -21.88 20.25
N ARG A 64 -9.23 -21.45 19.19
CA ARG A 64 -8.54 -22.34 18.26
C ARG A 64 -7.17 -22.76 18.82
N PRO A 65 -6.75 -24.02 18.65
CA PRO A 65 -5.47 -24.51 19.18
C PRO A 65 -4.24 -23.80 18.59
N PHE A 66 -4.36 -23.26 17.38
CA PHE A 66 -3.30 -22.51 16.69
C PHE A 66 -3.26 -21.01 17.02
N TYR A 67 -4.16 -20.51 17.88
CA TYR A 67 -4.32 -19.07 18.12
C TYR A 67 -3.03 -18.39 18.57
N ASN A 68 -2.34 -18.96 19.55
CA ASN A 68 -1.11 -18.36 20.08
C ASN A 68 0.02 -18.31 19.03
N GLU A 69 0.13 -19.34 18.19
CA GLU A 69 1.11 -19.36 17.10
C GLU A 69 0.76 -18.32 16.02
N LEU A 70 -0.54 -18.15 15.70
CA LEU A 70 -1.02 -17.10 14.80
C LEU A 70 -0.69 -15.70 15.32
N ILE A 71 -0.94 -15.42 16.61
CA ILE A 71 -0.60 -14.14 17.22
C ILE A 71 0.92 -13.92 17.21
N GLN A 72 1.71 -14.93 17.56
CA GLN A 72 3.16 -14.82 17.49
C GLN A 72 3.60 -14.48 16.07
N PHE A 73 3.12 -15.21 15.08
CA PHE A 73 3.47 -15.03 13.68
C PHE A 73 3.11 -13.63 13.15
N ILE A 74 1.86 -13.17 13.35
CA ILE A 74 1.40 -11.89 12.75
C ILE A 74 2.14 -10.68 13.33
N THR A 75 2.73 -10.82 14.52
CA THR A 75 3.53 -9.77 15.17
C THR A 75 5.04 -9.85 14.84
N THR A 76 5.48 -10.78 13.98
CA THR A 76 6.91 -10.92 13.64
C THR A 76 7.43 -9.90 12.64
N GLY A 77 6.54 -9.23 11.91
CA GLY A 77 6.93 -8.33 10.85
C GLY A 77 5.76 -7.50 10.34
N PRO A 78 5.99 -6.68 9.31
CA PRO A 78 4.99 -5.78 8.78
C PRO A 78 3.82 -6.54 8.14
N VAL A 79 2.65 -5.91 8.17
CA VAL A 79 1.48 -6.28 7.38
C VAL A 79 1.12 -5.12 6.44
N ILE A 80 0.46 -5.41 5.32
CA ILE A 80 -0.12 -4.36 4.47
C ILE A 80 -1.64 -4.53 4.54
N ALA A 81 -2.30 -3.57 5.18
CA ALA A 81 -3.75 -3.50 5.20
C ALA A 81 -4.24 -2.64 4.03
N MET A 82 -5.33 -3.07 3.40
CA MET A 82 -5.98 -2.37 2.30
C MET A 82 -7.49 -2.42 2.46
N GLU A 83 -8.14 -1.28 2.25
CA GLU A 83 -9.57 -1.24 1.93
C GLU A 83 -9.72 -1.42 0.43
N ILE A 84 -10.44 -2.46 0.03
CA ILE A 84 -10.71 -2.76 -1.38
C ILE A 84 -12.20 -2.72 -1.68
N LEU A 85 -12.55 -2.09 -2.80
CA LEU A 85 -13.91 -1.84 -3.25
C LEU A 85 -14.21 -2.62 -4.54
N ARG A 86 -15.31 -3.38 -4.55
CA ARG A 86 -15.92 -4.05 -5.70
C ARG A 86 -17.32 -4.54 -5.31
N ASP A 87 -18.22 -4.71 -6.27
CA ASP A 87 -19.47 -5.42 -6.00
C ASP A 87 -19.16 -6.85 -5.50
N ASP A 88 -19.88 -7.30 -4.46
CA ASP A 88 -19.63 -8.56 -3.74
C ASP A 88 -18.19 -8.73 -3.24
N ALA A 89 -17.58 -7.64 -2.76
CA ALA A 89 -16.15 -7.57 -2.41
C ALA A 89 -15.66 -8.72 -1.51
N ILE A 90 -16.42 -9.09 -0.48
CA ILE A 90 -16.05 -10.19 0.43
C ILE A 90 -15.99 -11.51 -0.32
N CYS A 91 -17.02 -11.84 -1.09
CA CYS A 91 -17.10 -13.10 -1.83
C CYS A 91 -16.00 -13.19 -2.88
N GLU A 92 -15.80 -12.12 -3.65
CA GLU A 92 -14.76 -12.09 -4.68
C GLU A 92 -13.35 -12.12 -4.08
N TRP A 93 -13.11 -11.42 -2.96
CA TRP A 93 -11.82 -11.46 -2.28
C TRP A 93 -11.52 -12.86 -1.74
N LYS A 94 -12.51 -13.51 -1.11
CA LYS A 94 -12.37 -14.90 -0.64
C LYS A 94 -12.11 -15.88 -1.78
N ARG A 95 -12.71 -15.68 -2.95
CA ARG A 95 -12.45 -16.48 -4.15
C ARG A 95 -10.99 -16.35 -4.60
N LEU A 96 -10.42 -15.14 -4.58
CA LEU A 96 -9.00 -14.90 -4.90
C LEU A 96 -8.05 -15.46 -3.85
N LEU A 97 -8.41 -15.41 -2.57
CA LEU A 97 -7.63 -16.01 -1.49
C LEU A 97 -7.53 -17.53 -1.64
N GLY A 98 -8.68 -18.18 -1.87
CA GLY A 98 -8.79 -19.64 -1.81
C GLY A 98 -8.77 -20.19 -0.37
N PRO A 99 -8.74 -21.53 -0.20
CA PRO A 99 -8.75 -22.20 1.09
C PRO A 99 -7.69 -21.67 2.06
N ALA A 100 -8.03 -21.59 3.36
CA ALA A 100 -7.12 -21.03 4.38
C ALA A 100 -5.83 -21.84 4.56
N ASN A 101 -5.89 -23.17 4.36
CA ASN A 101 -4.72 -24.01 4.32
C ASN A 101 -4.09 -23.98 2.92
N SER A 102 -2.85 -23.49 2.82
CA SER A 102 -2.17 -23.33 1.54
C SER A 102 -1.94 -24.65 0.78
N GLY A 103 -1.82 -25.77 1.50
CA GLY A 103 -1.74 -27.11 0.88
C GLY A 103 -3.03 -27.50 0.16
N VAL A 104 -4.17 -27.24 0.80
CA VAL A 104 -5.50 -27.44 0.19
C VAL A 104 -5.74 -26.41 -0.93
N ALA A 105 -5.30 -25.18 -0.77
CA ALA A 105 -5.41 -24.17 -1.82
C ALA A 105 -4.66 -24.61 -3.09
N ARG A 106 -3.46 -25.21 -2.96
CA ARG A 106 -2.70 -25.74 -4.11
C ARG A 106 -3.43 -26.84 -4.87
N THR A 107 -4.26 -27.64 -4.21
CA THR A 107 -5.04 -28.70 -4.87
C THR A 107 -6.36 -28.17 -5.45
N ASP A 108 -7.09 -27.38 -4.66
CA ASP A 108 -8.49 -27.06 -4.95
C ASP A 108 -8.66 -25.73 -5.69
N ALA A 109 -7.65 -24.84 -5.61
CA ALA A 109 -7.66 -23.51 -6.19
C ALA A 109 -6.23 -23.05 -6.52
N SER A 110 -5.50 -23.80 -7.36
CA SER A 110 -4.06 -23.63 -7.60
C SER A 110 -3.60 -22.22 -8.05
N GLY A 111 -4.50 -21.42 -8.62
CA GLY A 111 -4.25 -20.02 -9.00
C GLY A 111 -4.56 -19.00 -7.90
N SER A 112 -4.97 -19.42 -6.70
CA SER A 112 -5.32 -18.51 -5.61
C SER A 112 -4.09 -17.92 -4.93
N ILE A 113 -4.24 -16.78 -4.25
CA ILE A 113 -3.14 -16.11 -3.54
C ILE A 113 -2.50 -17.04 -2.51
N ARG A 114 -3.30 -17.80 -1.75
CA ARG A 114 -2.80 -18.74 -0.75
C ARG A 114 -2.10 -19.94 -1.37
N ALA A 115 -2.51 -20.38 -2.56
CA ALA A 115 -1.82 -21.43 -3.30
C ALA A 115 -0.45 -20.97 -3.81
N LEU A 116 -0.38 -19.75 -4.34
CA LEU A 116 0.81 -19.18 -4.99
C LEU A 116 1.87 -18.70 -3.98
N PHE A 117 1.45 -18.09 -2.88
CA PHE A 117 2.35 -17.39 -1.95
C PHE A 117 2.31 -17.94 -0.53
N GLY A 118 1.34 -18.79 -0.20
CA GLY A 118 1.18 -19.36 1.14
C GLY A 118 2.01 -20.63 1.35
N THR A 119 2.49 -20.81 2.57
CA THR A 119 3.26 -22.00 2.99
C THR A 119 2.37 -23.04 3.66
N ASP A 120 1.64 -22.63 4.71
CA ASP A 120 0.84 -23.52 5.58
C ASP A 120 -0.52 -22.87 5.94
N GLY A 121 -1.14 -23.28 7.06
CA GLY A 121 -2.43 -22.72 7.51
C GLY A 121 -2.34 -21.38 8.26
N ILE A 122 -1.18 -21.06 8.83
CA ILE A 122 -0.91 -19.83 9.57
C ILE A 122 -0.21 -18.83 8.64
N ARG A 123 0.88 -19.28 8.00
CA ARG A 123 1.66 -18.58 6.97
C ARG A 123 1.01 -18.82 5.62
N ASN A 124 -0.12 -18.16 5.40
CA ASN A 124 -0.93 -18.32 4.19
C ASN A 124 -0.97 -17.03 3.36
N ALA A 125 0.04 -16.17 3.44
CA ALA A 125 0.21 -14.94 2.66
C ALA A 125 -0.81 -13.81 2.87
N ALA A 126 -2.11 -14.10 2.97
CA ALA A 126 -3.14 -13.08 2.99
C ALA A 126 -4.40 -13.47 3.79
N HIS A 127 -5.06 -12.44 4.31
CA HIS A 127 -6.30 -12.52 5.09
C HIS A 127 -7.42 -11.69 4.46
N GLY A 128 -8.65 -12.15 4.70
CA GLY A 128 -9.88 -11.49 4.32
C GLY A 128 -10.99 -11.87 5.30
N PRO A 129 -11.88 -10.93 5.67
CA PRO A 129 -13.00 -11.18 6.56
C PRO A 129 -13.96 -12.25 6.02
N ASP A 130 -14.62 -12.98 6.92
CA ASP A 130 -15.61 -14.01 6.55
C ASP A 130 -17.05 -13.50 6.45
N SER A 131 -17.33 -12.29 6.96
CA SER A 131 -18.66 -11.69 7.02
C SER A 131 -18.59 -10.16 6.95
N PHE A 132 -19.73 -9.50 6.69
CA PHE A 132 -19.82 -8.04 6.77
C PHE A 132 -19.50 -7.50 8.17
N ALA A 133 -19.92 -8.22 9.22
CA ALA A 133 -19.65 -7.81 10.59
C ALA A 133 -18.15 -7.85 10.92
N SER A 134 -17.46 -8.94 10.54
CA SER A 134 -16.01 -9.01 10.69
C SER A 134 -15.30 -7.97 9.82
N ALA A 135 -15.76 -7.75 8.58
CA ALA A 135 -15.17 -6.74 7.69
C ALA A 135 -15.26 -5.33 8.29
N ALA A 136 -16.41 -4.94 8.83
CA ALA A 136 -16.59 -3.63 9.45
C ALA A 136 -15.70 -3.45 10.68
N ARG A 137 -15.63 -4.45 11.58
CA ARG A 137 -14.77 -4.40 12.78
C ARG A 137 -13.29 -4.34 12.43
N GLU A 138 -12.85 -5.21 11.51
CA GLU A 138 -11.46 -5.25 11.08
C GLU A 138 -11.07 -3.96 10.34
N MET A 139 -11.96 -3.41 9.51
CA MET A 139 -11.75 -2.12 8.86
C MET A 139 -11.58 -0.99 9.88
N GLU A 140 -12.44 -0.92 10.90
CA GLU A 140 -12.34 0.09 11.95
C GLU A 140 -11.07 -0.06 12.80
N LEU A 141 -10.54 -1.28 12.96
CA LEU A 141 -9.26 -1.51 13.62
C LEU A 141 -8.09 -0.91 12.82
N PHE A 142 -8.04 -1.16 11.51
CA PHE A 142 -6.91 -0.76 10.66
C PHE A 142 -7.01 0.69 10.15
N PHE A 143 -8.22 1.18 9.92
CA PHE A 143 -8.50 2.51 9.39
C PHE A 143 -9.66 3.17 10.18
N PRO A 144 -9.40 3.58 11.43
CA PRO A 144 -10.44 4.12 12.31
C PRO A 144 -11.14 5.34 11.69
N SER A 145 -12.46 5.37 11.76
CA SER A 145 -13.27 6.44 11.15
C SER A 145 -13.41 7.68 12.04
N SER A 146 -13.12 7.53 13.34
CA SER A 146 -13.40 8.53 14.37
C SER A 146 -12.14 9.22 14.94
N GLY A 147 -11.07 9.31 14.15
CA GLY A 147 -9.79 9.93 14.57
C GLY A 147 -9.03 9.13 15.64
N GLY A 148 -9.32 7.82 15.75
CA GLY A 148 -8.49 6.90 16.51
C GLY A 148 -7.20 6.56 15.75
N CYS A 149 -6.15 6.16 16.46
CA CYS A 149 -4.93 5.70 15.82
C CYS A 149 -5.06 4.21 15.48
N GLY A 150 -5.04 3.87 14.18
CA GLY A 150 -4.81 2.48 13.76
C GLY A 150 -3.39 2.02 14.11
N PRO A 151 -3.03 0.77 13.81
CA PRO A 151 -1.68 0.26 14.06
C PRO A 151 -0.59 1.14 13.44
N ALA A 152 0.55 1.19 14.12
CA ALA A 152 1.65 2.08 13.77
C ALA A 152 2.23 1.77 12.38
N ASN A 153 2.59 2.83 11.65
CA ASN A 153 3.34 2.70 10.40
C ASN A 153 4.74 2.11 10.68
N THR A 154 5.33 1.44 9.70
CA THR A 154 6.64 0.76 9.80
C THR A 154 7.83 1.64 9.42
N ALA A 155 7.62 2.94 9.18
CA ALA A 155 8.65 3.88 8.78
C ALA A 155 9.78 3.96 9.82
N LYS A 156 11.03 3.94 9.34
CA LYS A 156 12.24 3.94 10.17
C LYS A 156 12.96 5.28 10.17
N PHE A 157 12.68 6.16 9.21
CA PHE A 157 13.24 7.51 9.05
C PHE A 157 14.78 7.56 9.12
N THR A 158 15.44 6.51 8.63
CA THR A 158 16.90 6.36 8.67
C THR A 158 17.42 5.81 7.35
N ASN A 159 18.48 6.43 6.80
CA ASN A 159 19.09 6.07 5.51
C ASN A 159 18.05 5.79 4.41
N CYS A 160 17.09 6.71 4.29
CA CYS A 160 15.91 6.54 3.46
C CYS A 160 15.67 7.74 2.54
N THR A 161 14.77 7.57 1.59
CA THR A 161 14.25 8.64 0.73
C THR A 161 12.76 8.45 0.51
N CYS A 162 12.05 9.53 0.15
CA CYS A 162 10.64 9.48 -0.18
C CYS A 162 10.44 9.14 -1.66
N CYS A 163 9.52 8.21 -1.91
CA CYS A 163 8.95 7.97 -3.23
C CYS A 163 7.44 8.16 -3.15
N ILE A 164 6.86 8.95 -4.05
CA ILE A 164 5.42 9.08 -4.18
C ILE A 164 4.99 8.56 -5.54
N VAL A 165 4.17 7.50 -5.55
CA VAL A 165 3.44 7.07 -6.75
C VAL A 165 2.28 8.04 -6.98
N LYS A 166 2.28 8.68 -8.14
CA LYS A 166 1.34 9.75 -8.49
C LYS A 166 -0.06 9.22 -8.89
N PRO A 167 -1.10 10.08 -8.87
CA PRO A 167 -2.49 9.66 -9.11
C PRO A 167 -2.75 8.94 -10.43
N HIS A 168 -2.17 9.36 -11.56
CA HIS A 168 -2.36 8.60 -12.81
C HIS A 168 -1.80 7.17 -12.70
N ALA A 169 -0.64 6.98 -12.06
CA ALA A 169 -0.03 5.65 -11.93
C ALA A 169 -0.82 4.76 -10.96
N VAL A 170 -1.36 5.33 -9.89
CA VAL A 170 -2.27 4.61 -8.98
C VAL A 170 -3.57 4.21 -9.69
N SER A 171 -4.23 5.16 -10.38
CA SER A 171 -5.51 4.91 -11.05
C SER A 171 -5.41 3.96 -12.24
N GLU A 172 -4.25 3.88 -12.89
CA GLU A 172 -3.95 2.91 -13.95
C GLU A 172 -3.54 1.53 -13.41
N GLY A 173 -3.54 1.34 -12.09
CA GLY A 173 -3.19 0.08 -11.45
C GLY A 173 -1.72 -0.28 -11.59
N LEU A 174 -0.82 0.70 -11.76
CA LEU A 174 0.63 0.46 -11.92
C LEU A 174 1.37 0.24 -10.61
N LEU A 175 0.72 0.46 -9.46
CA LEU A 175 1.33 0.35 -8.14
C LEU A 175 2.05 -0.99 -7.96
N GLY A 176 1.39 -2.13 -8.25
CA GLY A 176 1.99 -3.45 -8.07
C GLY A 176 3.27 -3.64 -8.89
N LYS A 177 3.26 -3.20 -10.15
CA LYS A 177 4.45 -3.21 -11.03
C LYS A 177 5.58 -2.32 -10.53
N ILE A 178 5.26 -1.14 -10.00
CA ILE A 178 6.25 -0.22 -9.43
C ILE A 178 6.90 -0.86 -8.20
N LEU A 179 6.12 -1.47 -7.30
CA LEU A 179 6.67 -2.17 -6.13
C LEU A 179 7.61 -3.31 -6.52
N MET A 180 7.24 -4.10 -7.53
CA MET A 180 8.10 -5.16 -8.06
C MET A 180 9.39 -4.59 -8.66
N ALA A 181 9.32 -3.51 -9.45
CA ALA A 181 10.49 -2.88 -10.03
C ALA A 181 11.46 -2.33 -8.97
N ILE A 182 10.93 -1.71 -7.91
CA ILE A 182 11.73 -1.20 -6.77
C ILE A 182 12.44 -2.36 -6.06
N ARG A 183 11.71 -3.43 -5.73
CA ARG A 183 12.28 -4.65 -5.10
C ARG A 183 13.34 -5.29 -5.99
N ASP A 184 13.06 -5.47 -7.27
CA ASP A 184 13.94 -6.17 -8.23
C ASP A 184 15.23 -5.36 -8.50
N ALA A 185 15.19 -4.04 -8.29
CA ALA A 185 16.37 -3.17 -8.30
C ALA A 185 17.17 -3.20 -6.97
N GLY A 186 16.72 -3.95 -5.97
CA GLY A 186 17.45 -4.18 -4.71
C GLY A 186 17.09 -3.22 -3.57
N PHE A 187 16.14 -2.31 -3.78
CA PHE A 187 15.69 -1.39 -2.74
C PHE A 187 14.72 -2.06 -1.76
N GLU A 188 14.81 -1.68 -0.48
CA GLU A 188 13.83 -2.08 0.54
C GLU A 188 12.73 -1.03 0.65
N ILE A 189 11.46 -1.45 0.64
CA ILE A 189 10.33 -0.61 0.99
C ILE A 189 10.01 -0.89 2.45
N SER A 190 10.41 0.02 3.34
CA SER A 190 10.24 -0.13 4.79
C SER A 190 8.89 0.37 5.28
N ALA A 191 8.22 1.25 4.52
CA ALA A 191 6.88 1.74 4.80
C ALA A 191 6.17 2.21 3.54
N MET A 192 4.84 2.16 3.56
CA MET A 192 4.02 2.79 2.53
C MET A 192 2.62 3.14 3.04
N GLN A 193 2.05 4.22 2.51
CA GLN A 193 0.72 4.71 2.88
C GLN A 193 0.06 5.41 1.68
N MET A 194 -1.20 5.09 1.45
CA MET A 194 -2.05 5.81 0.50
C MET A 194 -2.66 7.03 1.16
N PHE A 195 -2.67 8.15 0.43
CA PHE A 195 -3.19 9.42 0.90
C PHE A 195 -3.70 10.26 -0.27
N ASN A 196 -4.54 11.25 0.03
CA ASN A 196 -4.96 12.26 -0.93
C ASN A 196 -4.44 13.61 -0.45
N MET A 197 -4.00 14.46 -1.38
CA MET A 197 -3.64 15.84 -1.06
C MET A 197 -4.76 16.77 -1.51
N ASP A 198 -5.12 17.72 -0.65
CA ASP A 198 -5.89 18.86 -1.11
C ASP A 198 -5.00 19.81 -1.93
N ARG A 199 -5.64 20.73 -2.63
CA ARG A 199 -4.93 21.67 -3.51
C ARG A 199 -3.92 22.55 -2.76
N VAL A 200 -4.22 22.96 -1.53
CA VAL A 200 -3.35 23.87 -0.76
C VAL A 200 -2.04 23.14 -0.41
N ASN A 201 -2.15 21.91 0.08
CA ASN A 201 -0.99 21.08 0.43
C ASN A 201 -0.15 20.75 -0.81
N VAL A 202 -0.75 20.57 -1.99
CA VAL A 202 0.01 20.39 -3.24
C VAL A 202 0.71 21.67 -3.68
N GLU A 203 0.07 22.83 -3.55
CA GLU A 203 0.67 24.12 -3.90
C GLU A 203 1.88 24.44 -3.02
N GLU A 204 1.82 24.10 -1.73
CA GLU A 204 2.94 24.15 -0.78
C GLU A 204 4.04 23.14 -1.17
N PHE A 205 3.67 21.89 -1.44
CA PHE A 205 4.60 20.84 -1.86
C PHE A 205 5.41 21.23 -3.12
N TYR A 206 4.78 21.93 -4.07
CA TYR A 206 5.45 22.39 -5.29
C TYR A 206 5.88 23.86 -5.25
N GLU A 207 5.88 24.53 -4.09
CA GLU A 207 6.12 25.98 -3.99
C GLU A 207 7.42 26.41 -4.69
N VAL A 208 8.50 25.63 -4.52
CA VAL A 208 9.81 25.90 -5.13
C VAL A 208 9.81 25.92 -6.67
N TYR A 209 8.80 25.32 -7.31
CA TYR A 209 8.64 25.28 -8.76
C TYR A 209 7.77 26.43 -9.29
N LYS A 210 7.10 27.17 -8.41
CA LYS A 210 6.15 28.24 -8.77
C LYS A 210 6.88 29.38 -9.48
N GLY A 211 6.50 29.63 -10.74
CA GLY A 211 7.14 30.65 -11.59
C GLY A 211 8.51 30.24 -12.16
N VAL A 212 9.00 29.04 -11.83
CA VAL A 212 10.26 28.49 -12.38
C VAL A 212 9.98 27.57 -13.56
N VAL A 213 8.96 26.72 -13.45
CA VAL A 213 8.57 25.79 -14.53
C VAL A 213 7.22 26.19 -15.12
N THR A 214 7.11 26.08 -16.45
CA THR A 214 5.89 26.42 -17.19
C THR A 214 4.71 25.50 -16.85
N GLU A 215 5.02 24.28 -16.45
CA GLU A 215 4.11 23.18 -16.16
C GLU A 215 3.50 23.22 -14.75
N TYR A 216 3.86 24.21 -13.92
CA TYR A 216 3.51 24.23 -12.49
C TYR A 216 2.02 23.96 -12.22
N HIS A 217 1.12 24.62 -12.93
CA HIS A 217 -0.32 24.47 -12.74
C HIS A 217 -0.83 23.06 -13.07
N ASP A 218 -0.26 22.44 -14.11
CA ASP A 218 -0.61 21.08 -14.52
C ASP A 218 -0.03 20.05 -13.54
N MET A 219 1.17 20.29 -13.01
CA MET A 219 1.78 19.47 -11.95
C MET A 219 0.92 19.47 -10.69
N VAL A 220 0.45 20.66 -10.27
CA VAL A 220 -0.46 20.79 -9.13
C VAL A 220 -1.75 20.02 -9.43
N THR A 221 -2.35 20.23 -10.60
CA THR A 221 -3.60 19.57 -11.03
C THR A 221 -3.51 18.05 -11.01
N GLU A 222 -2.42 17.48 -11.53
CA GLU A 222 -2.20 16.04 -11.51
C GLU A 222 -2.10 15.51 -10.07
N MET A 223 -1.38 16.19 -9.18
CA MET A 223 -1.08 15.66 -7.84
C MET A 223 -2.30 15.65 -6.89
N TYR A 224 -3.23 16.62 -7.01
CA TYR A 224 -4.49 16.60 -6.24
C TYR A 224 -5.64 15.86 -6.96
N SER A 225 -5.42 15.31 -8.15
CA SER A 225 -6.48 14.68 -8.95
C SER A 225 -7.01 13.35 -8.38
N GLY A 226 -6.29 12.74 -7.43
CA GLY A 226 -6.64 11.43 -6.89
C GLY A 226 -5.66 10.92 -5.83
N PRO A 227 -5.74 9.62 -5.49
CA PRO A 227 -4.91 9.02 -4.46
C PRO A 227 -3.45 8.90 -4.91
N CYS A 228 -2.55 9.21 -3.99
CA CYS A 228 -1.12 8.97 -4.07
C CYS A 228 -0.73 7.81 -3.14
N VAL A 229 0.44 7.21 -3.36
CA VAL A 229 1.06 6.28 -2.41
C VAL A 229 2.47 6.75 -2.08
N ALA A 230 2.67 7.19 -0.84
CA ALA A 230 3.99 7.53 -0.31
C ALA A 230 4.68 6.25 0.17
N MET A 231 5.99 6.16 -0.05
CA MET A 231 6.81 5.02 0.34
C MET A 231 8.13 5.52 0.92
N GLU A 232 8.54 4.91 2.03
CA GLU A 232 9.90 5.00 2.54
C GLU A 232 10.76 3.95 1.84
N ILE A 233 11.78 4.42 1.13
CA ILE A 233 12.73 3.57 0.43
C ILE A 233 14.06 3.59 1.17
N GLN A 234 14.57 2.41 1.57
CA GLN A 234 15.86 2.27 2.23
C GLN A 234 16.90 1.65 1.32
N GLN A 235 18.09 2.27 1.33
CA GLN A 235 19.31 1.76 0.71
C GLN A 235 20.53 2.57 1.19
N ASN A 236 21.73 2.08 0.94
CA ASN A 236 22.93 2.91 1.03
C ASN A 236 22.83 4.08 0.04
N ASP A 237 23.07 5.31 0.51
CA ASP A 237 22.88 6.54 -0.26
C ASP A 237 21.51 6.60 -0.96
N ALA A 238 20.44 6.25 -0.22
CA ALA A 238 19.08 6.09 -0.74
C ALA A 238 18.64 7.23 -1.67
N THR A 239 18.79 8.49 -1.26
CA THR A 239 18.38 9.66 -2.08
C THR A 239 19.06 9.67 -3.45
N LYS A 240 20.39 9.47 -3.50
CA LYS A 240 21.12 9.51 -4.77
C LYS A 240 20.80 8.31 -5.63
N THR A 241 20.91 7.10 -5.08
CA THR A 241 20.75 5.85 -5.82
C THR A 241 19.31 5.68 -6.33
N PHE A 242 18.33 6.04 -5.51
CA PHE A 242 16.93 5.97 -5.89
C PHE A 242 16.56 7.04 -6.93
N ARG A 243 17.06 8.28 -6.81
CA ARG A 243 16.85 9.31 -7.84
C ARG A 243 17.41 8.88 -9.20
N GLU A 244 18.59 8.27 -9.22
CA GLU A 244 19.17 7.71 -10.45
C GLU A 244 18.29 6.59 -11.04
N PHE A 245 17.68 5.77 -10.18
CA PHE A 245 16.73 4.73 -10.58
C PHE A 245 15.37 5.25 -11.04
N CYS A 246 14.88 6.37 -10.48
CA CYS A 246 13.71 7.08 -10.98
C CYS A 246 13.97 7.67 -12.38
N GLY A 247 15.18 8.20 -12.60
CA GLY A 247 15.61 8.78 -13.86
C GLY A 247 15.08 10.20 -14.12
N PRO A 248 15.33 10.75 -15.33
CA PRO A 248 14.92 12.10 -15.69
C PRO A 248 13.42 12.35 -15.46
N ALA A 249 13.08 13.56 -15.02
CA ALA A 249 11.69 13.94 -14.71
C ALA A 249 10.75 13.84 -15.93
N ASP A 250 11.29 14.02 -17.13
CA ASP A 250 10.60 13.84 -18.40
C ASP A 250 10.73 12.37 -18.87
N PRO A 251 9.63 11.62 -18.97
CA PRO A 251 9.63 10.23 -19.44
C PRO A 251 10.20 10.03 -20.85
N GLU A 252 10.06 10.99 -21.77
CA GLU A 252 10.60 10.86 -23.14
C GLU A 252 12.13 10.94 -23.13
N ILE A 253 12.67 11.87 -22.35
CA ILE A 253 14.12 11.98 -22.11
C ILE A 253 14.62 10.74 -21.37
N ALA A 254 13.87 10.27 -20.36
CA ALA A 254 14.21 9.06 -19.61
C ALA A 254 14.28 7.84 -20.52
N ARG A 255 13.31 7.63 -21.42
CA ARG A 255 13.31 6.53 -22.40
C ARG A 255 14.53 6.55 -23.32
N HIS A 256 14.96 7.74 -23.76
CA HIS A 256 16.14 7.87 -24.63
C HIS A 256 17.46 7.67 -23.90
N LEU A 257 17.61 8.25 -22.70
CA LEU A 257 18.89 8.25 -21.99
C LEU A 257 19.07 7.04 -21.07
N ARG A 258 17.99 6.58 -20.43
CA ARG A 258 17.98 5.55 -19.38
C ARG A 258 16.66 4.75 -19.40
N PRO A 259 16.43 3.89 -20.40
CA PRO A 259 15.13 3.22 -20.61
C PRO A 259 14.68 2.29 -19.47
N GLY A 260 15.59 1.88 -18.57
CA GLY A 260 15.28 1.03 -17.43
C GLY A 260 14.78 1.76 -16.17
N THR A 261 14.65 3.10 -16.19
CA THR A 261 14.25 3.86 -15.01
C THR A 261 12.74 3.84 -14.81
N LEU A 262 12.27 4.07 -13.57
CA LEU A 262 10.84 4.07 -13.26
C LEU A 262 10.04 5.04 -14.13
N ARG A 263 10.55 6.26 -14.33
CA ARG A 263 9.87 7.27 -15.17
C ARG A 263 9.89 6.91 -16.65
N ALA A 264 10.91 6.21 -17.14
CA ALA A 264 10.95 5.75 -18.52
C ALA A 264 9.89 4.66 -18.78
N ILE A 265 9.77 3.71 -17.85
CA ILE A 265 8.89 2.54 -17.96
C ILE A 265 7.43 2.90 -17.70
N PHE A 266 7.15 3.67 -16.65
CA PHE A 266 5.78 3.91 -16.16
C PHE A 266 5.26 5.33 -16.46
N GLY A 267 6.13 6.27 -16.81
CA GLY A 267 5.73 7.66 -17.08
C GLY A 267 5.14 7.86 -18.48
N LYS A 268 4.09 8.68 -18.57
CA LYS A 268 3.44 9.07 -19.82
C LYS A 268 3.98 10.38 -20.37
N THR A 269 3.87 11.44 -19.57
CA THR A 269 4.24 12.80 -19.94
C THR A 269 5.10 13.42 -18.84
N LYS A 270 5.63 14.62 -19.07
CA LYS A 270 6.37 15.38 -18.04
C LYS A 270 5.55 15.61 -16.76
N ILE A 271 4.23 15.76 -16.88
CA ILE A 271 3.29 15.90 -15.75
C ILE A 271 3.03 14.53 -15.11
N GLN A 272 2.62 13.58 -15.95
CA GLN A 272 2.27 12.21 -15.58
C GLN A 272 3.49 11.31 -15.66
N ASN A 273 4.50 11.59 -14.83
CA ASN A 273 5.80 10.92 -14.86
C ASN A 273 5.91 9.72 -13.90
N ALA A 274 4.79 9.07 -13.56
CA ALA A 274 4.63 7.98 -12.60
C ALA A 274 5.01 8.25 -11.14
N VAL A 275 6.23 8.69 -10.87
CA VAL A 275 6.79 8.81 -9.53
C VAL A 275 7.46 10.17 -9.27
N HIS A 276 7.16 10.73 -8.11
CA HIS A 276 7.99 11.75 -7.49
C HIS A 276 9.03 11.08 -6.57
N CYS A 277 10.24 11.63 -6.53
CA CYS A 277 11.29 11.21 -5.62
C CYS A 277 11.99 12.47 -5.10
N THR A 278 12.36 12.48 -3.83
CA THR A 278 13.02 13.65 -3.23
C THR A 278 14.40 13.89 -3.85
N ASP A 279 14.76 15.16 -4.05
CA ASP A 279 16.05 15.56 -4.59
C ASP A 279 17.14 15.77 -3.53
N LEU A 280 16.77 16.08 -2.29
CA LEU A 280 17.66 16.37 -1.17
C LEU A 280 17.38 15.42 0.02
N PRO A 281 18.41 14.94 0.75
CA PRO A 281 18.20 14.09 1.91
C PRO A 281 17.33 14.71 3.01
N GLU A 282 17.48 16.02 3.24
CA GLU A 282 16.78 16.74 4.32
C GLU A 282 15.27 16.84 4.05
N ASP A 283 14.90 17.14 2.80
CA ASP A 283 13.51 17.24 2.36
C ASP A 283 12.80 15.88 2.45
N GLY A 284 13.55 14.79 2.22
CA GLY A 284 12.98 13.45 2.15
C GLY A 284 12.45 12.99 3.49
N LEU A 285 13.12 13.35 4.58
CA LEU A 285 12.64 13.09 5.93
C LEU A 285 11.38 13.90 6.24
N LEU A 286 11.30 15.17 5.84
CA LEU A 286 10.12 16.01 6.08
C LEU A 286 8.90 15.48 5.32
N GLU A 287 9.08 15.12 4.05
CA GLU A 287 8.02 14.50 3.23
C GLU A 287 7.53 13.19 3.86
N LEU A 288 8.44 12.30 4.25
CA LEU A 288 8.09 11.04 4.89
C LEU A 288 7.37 11.25 6.23
N ILE A 289 7.81 12.21 7.04
CA ILE A 289 7.12 12.54 8.30
C ILE A 289 5.69 13.00 8.00
N ASN A 290 5.49 13.90 7.03
CA ASN A 290 4.15 14.40 6.71
C ASN A 290 3.16 13.29 6.28
N TYR A 291 3.63 12.27 5.57
CA TYR A 291 2.76 11.22 5.02
C TYR A 291 2.74 9.90 5.80
N LEU A 292 3.79 9.60 6.59
CA LEU A 292 3.96 8.31 7.26
C LEU A 292 4.03 8.40 8.79
N SER A 293 4.22 9.60 9.37
CA SER A 293 4.27 9.77 10.83
C SER A 293 2.89 10.00 11.47
N SER A 294 1.91 10.40 10.67
CA SER A 294 0.55 10.70 11.11
C SER A 294 -0.25 9.42 11.30
N SER A 295 -0.55 9.12 12.56
CA SER A 295 -1.82 8.52 12.96
C SER A 295 -2.94 9.46 12.46
N ASP A 296 -3.54 9.10 11.32
CA ASP A 296 -4.82 9.55 10.80
C ASP A 296 -5.21 11.01 11.14
N VAL A 297 -4.93 11.95 10.22
CA VAL A 297 -5.50 13.33 10.25
C VAL A 297 -6.92 13.30 9.72
#